data_AF-A0A8T2WDP7-F1
#
_entry.id   AF-A0A8T2WDP7-F1
#
_cell.length_a   1.000
_cell.length_b   1.000
_cell.length_c   1.000
_cell.angle_alpha   90.00
_cell.angle_beta   90.00
_cell.angle_gamma   90.00
#
_symmetry.space_group_name_H-M   'P 1'
#
loop_
_entity.id
_entity.type
_entity.pdbx_description
1 polymer ?
#
loop_
_entity_poly.entity_id
_entity_poly.type
_entity_poly.pdbx_seq_one_letter_code
_entity_poly.pdbx_strand_id
1 'polypeptide(L)'
;MQGYGDLPGQPSGYKDVMAEMDPLDVDGLLNYFSQSTTQLDLANAAFMNAQVPFRDAPTGLMDNPANLFSSIVFPEPPLLAPTNPVSEDSTMEEGGKNGEGSDKKLTAIQEKNRRAQKRFRERQKAKMTDMTQQLDEMTADLSKLRTENSALKNRNSILEKVLALRDEHIRVLQDEQHVFDLGSHYLQQQAIGAASQQKMLTDGGASVQAVTNSTNLALALTDINAVKTMPAEAVINHWKELVRELGNLLVEVEGSPNIEDPRHKAAMDSLCRVLDNAGEVCMLTGVLHPTNMQRLIAATLDDGRSGAKADDKSRWASVTRALQLNDDQKRQMVALRHIFVRRMAKVMEDRRRILSKLQAVAIPDRMVALQSVITETLKVNEATVALKANLQEEHLCGMEFIGTVFKTIFLPVQKARAIVQSYPFYPDVFEIASAVAAERGELNQPLALEGAFGSGPTTLPGGLGLEDIPGVGSLLEMPTAFRP
;
A
#
# COMPACT_ATOMS: atom_id res chain seq x y z
N MET A 1 -59.22 -16.98 -4.31
CA MET A 1 -59.56 -16.32 -3.04
C MET A 1 -58.50 -16.69 -2.02
N GLN A 2 -58.11 -15.74 -1.17
CA GLN A 2 -56.95 -15.71 -0.24
C GLN A 2 -55.62 -15.46 -0.96
N GLY A 3 -54.98 -14.29 -0.93
CA GLY A 3 -55.06 -13.15 -0.01
C GLY A 3 -53.80 -13.08 0.82
N TYR A 4 -52.67 -12.68 0.23
CA TYR A 4 -51.45 -12.34 0.95
C TYR A 4 -51.27 -10.84 0.93
N GLY A 5 -51.25 -10.27 2.15
CA GLY A 5 -51.27 -8.84 2.41
C GLY A 5 -49.92 -8.16 2.20
N ASP A 6 -50.04 -6.90 1.83
CA ASP A 6 -48.99 -5.90 1.73
C ASP A 6 -48.26 -5.68 3.07
N LEU A 7 -46.92 -5.64 3.01
CA LEU A 7 -46.07 -5.11 4.06
C LEU A 7 -45.55 -3.72 3.65
N PRO A 8 -45.52 -2.72 4.55
CA PRO A 8 -45.18 -1.34 4.21
C PRO A 8 -43.67 -1.08 4.24
N GLY A 9 -43.19 -0.40 3.18
CA GLY A 9 -42.17 0.65 3.22
C GLY A 9 -40.83 0.38 3.91
N GLN A 10 -39.84 -0.13 3.15
CA GLN A 10 -38.43 0.08 3.48
C GLN A 10 -37.94 1.45 2.97
N PRO A 11 -37.16 2.21 3.76
CA PRO A 11 -36.60 3.49 3.32
C PRO A 11 -35.45 3.25 2.32
N SER A 12 -35.67 3.71 1.09
CA SER A 12 -34.66 3.84 0.04
C SER A 12 -33.63 4.90 0.42
N GLY A 13 -32.49 4.50 0.99
CA GLY A 13 -31.45 5.46 1.41
C GLY A 13 -30.04 4.93 1.61
N TYR A 14 -29.64 3.83 0.95
CA TYR A 14 -28.31 3.22 1.11
C TYR A 14 -27.60 2.85 -0.21
N LYS A 15 -27.92 3.55 -1.31
CA LYS A 15 -27.32 3.26 -2.62
C LYS A 15 -26.14 4.15 -3.03
N ASP A 16 -25.67 5.07 -2.19
CA ASP A 16 -24.77 6.15 -2.65
C ASP A 16 -23.52 6.41 -1.79
N VAL A 17 -23.00 5.39 -1.08
CA VAL A 17 -21.78 5.55 -0.24
C VAL A 17 -20.63 4.61 -0.65
N MET A 18 -20.80 3.81 -1.70
CA MET A 18 -19.76 2.92 -2.23
C MET A 18 -19.09 3.43 -3.52
N ALA A 19 -19.43 4.66 -3.96
CA ALA A 19 -18.94 5.24 -5.22
C ALA A 19 -17.67 6.12 -5.07
N GLU A 20 -17.15 6.31 -3.85
CA GLU A 20 -15.94 7.13 -3.58
C GLU A 20 -14.82 6.33 -2.90
N MET A 21 -14.60 5.07 -3.31
CA MET A 21 -13.31 4.43 -3.07
C MET A 21 -12.33 4.91 -4.13
N ASP A 22 -11.33 5.70 -3.70
CA ASP A 22 -10.22 6.18 -4.50
C ASP A 22 -9.67 5.06 -5.42
N PRO A 23 -9.63 5.25 -6.75
CA PRO A 23 -8.91 4.32 -7.61
C PRO A 23 -7.47 4.27 -7.10
N LEU A 24 -6.97 3.05 -6.89
CA LEU A 24 -5.55 2.78 -6.66
C LEU A 24 -4.72 3.67 -7.60
N ASP A 25 -3.57 4.16 -7.13
CA ASP A 25 -2.60 4.94 -7.94
C ASP A 25 -2.02 4.06 -9.05
N VAL A 26 -2.87 3.81 -10.06
CA VAL A 26 -2.59 3.01 -11.25
C VAL A 26 -1.55 3.74 -12.10
N ASP A 27 -1.50 5.07 -12.04
CA ASP A 27 -0.49 5.86 -12.73
C ASP A 27 0.89 5.71 -12.07
N GLY A 28 0.97 5.57 -10.73
CA GLY A 28 2.20 5.19 -10.02
C GLY A 28 2.69 3.78 -10.37
N LEU A 29 1.80 2.80 -10.44
CA LEU A 29 2.13 1.43 -10.89
C LEU A 29 2.52 1.38 -12.38
N LEU A 30 1.86 2.15 -13.25
CA LEU A 30 2.20 2.23 -14.67
C LEU A 30 3.50 3.01 -14.93
N ASN A 31 3.79 4.06 -14.16
CA ASN A 31 5.10 4.73 -14.19
C ASN A 31 6.20 3.80 -13.71
N TYR A 32 5.94 2.98 -12.69
CA TYR A 32 6.88 1.97 -12.20
C TYR A 32 7.25 0.94 -13.30
N PHE A 33 6.28 0.41 -14.05
CA PHE A 33 6.55 -0.55 -15.12
C PHE A 33 7.06 0.07 -16.45
N SER A 34 6.73 1.35 -16.73
CA SER A 34 7.16 2.03 -17.97
C SER A 34 8.53 2.73 -17.84
N GLN A 35 8.90 3.22 -16.66
CA GLN A 35 10.22 3.82 -16.41
C GLN A 35 11.34 2.78 -16.43
N SER A 36 11.07 1.54 -16.01
CA SER A 36 11.99 0.40 -16.17
C SER A 36 12.35 0.09 -17.62
N THR A 37 11.53 0.52 -18.59
CA THR A 37 11.79 0.30 -20.03
C THR A 37 12.46 1.51 -20.70
N THR A 38 12.20 2.74 -20.23
CA THR A 38 12.70 3.99 -20.87
C THR A 38 13.95 4.58 -20.24
N GLN A 39 14.22 4.39 -18.94
CA GLN A 39 15.51 4.79 -18.34
C GLN A 39 16.69 3.95 -18.86
N LEU A 40 16.42 2.74 -19.37
CA LEU A 40 17.40 1.85 -19.98
C LEU A 40 18.05 2.42 -21.25
N ASP A 41 17.33 3.27 -22.01
CA ASP A 41 17.82 3.86 -23.26
C ASP A 41 18.55 5.20 -23.06
N LEU A 42 18.12 6.02 -22.08
CA LEU A 42 18.78 7.30 -21.79
C LEU A 42 20.11 7.14 -21.04
N ALA A 43 20.21 6.15 -20.14
CA ALA A 43 21.44 5.86 -19.40
C ALA A 43 22.56 5.36 -20.33
N ASN A 44 22.22 4.62 -21.39
CA ASN A 44 23.17 4.17 -22.42
C ASN A 44 23.72 5.32 -23.29
N ALA A 45 22.93 6.37 -23.52
CA ALA A 45 23.37 7.54 -24.29
C ALA A 45 24.27 8.49 -23.47
N ALA A 46 24.03 8.61 -22.16
CA ALA A 46 24.83 9.45 -21.27
C ALA A 46 26.21 8.85 -20.92
N PHE A 47 26.34 7.52 -20.93
CA PHE A 47 27.58 6.83 -20.55
C PHE A 47 28.68 6.87 -21.63
N MET A 48 28.35 7.24 -22.86
CA MET A 48 29.31 7.31 -23.98
C MET A 48 30.08 8.63 -24.09
N ASN A 49 29.78 9.66 -23.29
CA ASN A 49 30.27 11.03 -23.56
C ASN A 49 30.84 11.84 -22.38
N ALA A 50 31.23 11.21 -21.27
CA ALA A 50 31.79 11.95 -20.13
C ALA A 50 33.14 11.36 -19.65
N GLN A 51 34.24 11.83 -20.24
CA GLN A 51 35.53 11.89 -19.55
C GLN A 51 35.58 13.18 -18.74
N VAL A 52 35.80 13.08 -17.42
CA VAL A 52 36.03 14.24 -16.54
C VAL A 52 37.23 13.99 -15.64
N PRO A 53 38.16 14.96 -15.49
CA PRO A 53 39.23 14.89 -14.50
C PRO A 53 38.82 15.53 -13.15
N PHE A 54 39.46 14.99 -12.12
CA PHE A 54 39.43 15.30 -10.68
C PHE A 54 39.71 16.76 -10.30
N ARG A 55 38.99 17.33 -9.30
CA ARG A 55 39.57 18.16 -8.21
C ARG A 55 38.60 18.66 -7.12
N ASP A 56 39.07 18.51 -5.87
CA ASP A 56 39.02 19.33 -4.65
C ASP A 56 37.72 19.90 -4.05
N ALA A 57 37.51 19.55 -2.77
CA ALA A 57 36.55 20.11 -1.82
C ALA A 57 37.07 21.39 -1.13
N PRO A 58 36.16 22.17 -0.51
CA PRO A 58 36.43 22.61 0.86
C PRO A 58 35.23 22.61 1.82
N THR A 59 35.62 22.57 3.09
CA THR A 59 34.90 22.61 4.36
C THR A 59 34.32 23.97 4.78
N GLY A 60 33.27 23.93 5.62
CA GLY A 60 32.77 25.00 6.51
C GLY A 60 31.26 24.81 6.77
N LEU A 61 30.59 25.17 7.86
CA LEU A 61 30.84 25.72 9.21
C LEU A 61 29.42 26.16 9.71
N MET A 62 29.02 25.82 10.95
CA MET A 62 27.98 26.52 11.77
C MET A 62 26.52 26.52 11.27
N ASP A 63 25.43 26.60 12.06
CA ASP A 63 25.21 26.96 13.47
C ASP A 63 23.83 26.44 13.98
N ASN A 64 23.69 26.38 15.30
CA ASN A 64 22.55 25.88 16.07
C ASN A 64 21.66 27.03 16.60
N PRO A 65 20.31 27.00 16.51
CA PRO A 65 19.47 28.03 17.13
C PRO A 65 18.69 27.48 18.35
N ALA A 66 19.19 27.78 19.55
CA ALA A 66 18.43 27.73 20.79
C ALA A 66 18.59 29.05 21.55
N ASN A 67 17.48 29.53 22.15
CA ASN A 67 17.32 30.70 23.02
C ASN A 67 16.79 31.99 22.37
N LEU A 68 15.46 32.13 22.35
CA LEU A 68 14.75 33.37 21.98
C LEU A 68 13.65 33.80 22.96
N PHE A 69 13.69 33.35 24.22
CA PHE A 69 12.73 33.80 25.24
C PHE A 69 13.41 34.11 26.57
N SER A 70 14.03 35.30 26.65
CA SER A 70 14.41 35.91 27.92
C SER A 70 14.45 37.43 27.78
N SER A 71 13.27 38.09 27.88
CA SER A 71 13.12 39.49 28.30
C SER A 71 11.63 39.85 28.36
N ILE A 72 11.01 39.71 29.53
CA ILE A 72 9.80 40.46 29.90
C ILE A 72 10.07 41.08 31.27
N VAL A 73 10.20 42.41 31.28
CA VAL A 73 10.31 43.25 32.47
C VAL A 73 8.90 43.60 32.92
N PHE A 74 8.56 43.30 34.18
CA PHE A 74 7.29 43.72 34.79
C PHE A 74 7.45 45.11 35.43
N PRO A 75 6.51 46.05 35.22
CA PRO A 75 6.52 47.34 35.92
C PRO A 75 5.97 47.19 37.35
N GLU A 76 6.70 47.78 38.28
CA GLU A 76 6.40 47.86 39.71
C GLU A 76 5.21 48.83 39.97
N PRO A 77 4.26 48.50 40.86
CA PRO A 77 3.09 49.36 41.11
C PRO A 77 3.45 50.57 41.99
N PRO A 78 2.85 51.75 41.76
CA PRO A 78 3.16 52.95 42.53
C PRO A 78 2.53 52.91 43.92
N LEU A 79 3.36 53.07 44.95
CA LEU A 79 2.95 53.32 46.33
C LEU A 79 2.31 54.72 46.42
N LEU A 80 1.01 54.78 46.67
CA LEU A 80 0.29 56.02 46.96
C LEU A 80 0.50 56.44 48.42
N ALA A 81 1.21 57.55 48.61
CA ALA A 81 1.34 58.25 49.87
C ALA A 81 0.03 59.01 50.23
N PRO A 82 -0.32 59.13 51.52
CA PRO A 82 -1.50 59.88 51.96
C PRO A 82 -1.20 61.39 51.96
N THR A 83 -1.90 62.16 51.13
CA THR A 83 -1.83 63.63 51.18
C THR A 83 -2.82 64.18 52.20
N ASN A 84 -2.28 64.80 53.25
CA ASN A 84 -3.03 65.61 54.22
C ASN A 84 -3.57 66.88 53.54
N PRO A 85 -4.82 67.30 53.80
CA PRO A 85 -5.30 68.60 53.37
C PRO A 85 -4.74 69.69 54.30
N VAL A 86 -3.87 70.53 53.75
CA VAL A 86 -3.42 71.79 54.34
C VAL A 86 -4.60 72.75 54.39
N SER A 87 -4.84 73.29 55.58
CA SER A 87 -5.81 74.34 55.86
C SER A 87 -5.16 75.67 55.52
N GLU A 88 -5.68 76.40 54.52
CA GLU A 88 -5.33 77.80 54.33
C GLU A 88 -6.51 78.70 54.73
N ASP A 89 -6.20 79.39 55.81
CA ASP A 89 -6.81 80.53 56.43
C ASP A 89 -6.98 81.70 55.45
N SER A 90 -8.18 82.31 55.43
CA SER A 90 -8.36 83.70 55.01
C SER A 90 -9.75 84.19 55.46
N THR A 91 -9.73 84.75 56.67
CA THR A 91 -10.68 85.69 57.24
C THR A 91 -10.87 86.95 56.38
N MET A 92 -12.12 87.31 56.10
CA MET A 92 -12.60 88.70 56.09
C MET A 92 -14.10 88.68 56.45
N GLU A 93 -14.43 89.35 57.56
CA GLU A 93 -15.77 89.64 58.05
C GLU A 93 -16.47 90.68 57.14
N GLU A 94 -17.79 90.55 56.95
CA GLU A 94 -18.69 91.70 57.20
C GLU A 94 -20.17 91.28 57.24
N GLY A 95 -20.80 91.58 58.38
CA GLY A 95 -22.15 92.12 58.54
C GLY A 95 -23.34 91.52 57.76
N GLY A 96 -24.28 90.90 58.48
CA GLY A 96 -25.63 90.71 57.93
C GLY A 96 -26.60 89.93 58.81
N LYS A 97 -27.23 90.63 59.76
CA LYS A 97 -28.39 90.18 60.55
C LYS A 97 -29.44 89.47 59.68
N ASN A 98 -29.71 88.18 59.96
CA ASN A 98 -31.00 87.47 59.78
C ASN A 98 -30.90 86.01 60.26
N GLY A 99 -31.14 85.81 61.56
CA GLY A 99 -30.86 84.59 62.33
C GLY A 99 -31.91 83.47 62.31
N GLU A 100 -32.57 83.19 61.18
CA GLU A 100 -33.50 82.03 61.08
C GLU A 100 -33.32 81.20 59.79
N GLY A 101 -32.44 81.62 58.87
CA GLY A 101 -32.11 80.89 57.64
C GLY A 101 -30.78 80.13 57.67
N SER A 102 -29.96 80.33 58.72
CA SER A 102 -28.61 79.76 58.86
C SER A 102 -28.63 78.24 59.03
N ASP A 103 -29.49 77.71 59.91
CA ASP A 103 -29.56 76.27 60.19
C ASP A 103 -30.11 75.49 59.00
N LYS A 104 -31.01 76.10 58.21
CA LYS A 104 -31.48 75.53 56.94
C LYS A 104 -30.37 75.47 55.89
N LYS A 105 -29.42 76.42 55.89
CA LYS A 105 -28.23 76.37 55.01
C LYS A 105 -27.21 75.34 55.48
N LEU A 106 -26.95 75.23 56.78
CA LEU A 106 -26.01 74.26 57.33
C LEU A 106 -26.47 72.81 57.08
N THR A 107 -27.76 72.55 57.28
CA THR A 107 -28.38 71.23 56.99
C THR A 107 -28.37 70.92 55.49
N ALA A 108 -28.61 71.91 54.63
CA ALA A 108 -28.50 71.74 53.17
C ALA A 108 -27.05 71.42 52.73
N ILE A 109 -26.04 72.01 53.36
CA ILE A 109 -24.62 71.73 53.09
C ILE A 109 -24.24 70.32 53.57
N GLN A 110 -24.64 69.93 54.78
CA GLN A 110 -24.41 68.58 55.29
C GLN A 110 -25.06 67.51 54.40
N GLU A 111 -26.30 67.74 53.95
CA GLU A 111 -26.99 66.84 53.03
C GLU A 111 -26.30 66.78 51.65
N LYS A 112 -25.79 67.91 51.15
CA LYS A 112 -24.99 67.95 49.90
C LYS A 112 -23.68 67.15 50.04
N ASN A 113 -22.99 67.28 51.17
CA ASN A 113 -21.77 66.52 51.46
C ASN A 113 -22.07 65.03 51.63
N ARG A 114 -23.17 64.66 52.30
CA ARG A 114 -23.62 63.27 52.42
C ARG A 114 -23.91 62.65 51.05
N ARG A 115 -24.60 63.38 50.17
CA ARG A 115 -24.85 62.95 48.79
C ARG A 115 -23.58 62.87 47.95
N ALA A 116 -22.66 63.81 48.10
CA ALA A 116 -21.38 63.79 47.40
C ALA A 116 -20.51 62.59 47.83
N GLN A 117 -20.42 62.33 49.14
CA GLN A 117 -19.68 61.19 49.67
C GLN A 117 -20.32 59.85 49.29
N LYS A 118 -21.66 59.77 49.28
CA LYS A 118 -22.39 58.60 48.77
C LYS A 118 -22.05 58.36 47.30
N ARG A 119 -22.14 59.38 46.44
CA ARG A 119 -21.77 59.28 45.02
C ARG A 119 -20.30 58.91 44.82
N PHE A 120 -19.39 59.40 45.66
CA PHE A 120 -17.97 59.02 45.58
C PHE A 120 -17.76 57.55 45.91
N ARG A 121 -18.37 57.04 47.00
CA ARG A 121 -18.34 55.62 47.36
C ARG A 121 -18.99 54.75 46.29
N GLU A 122 -20.10 55.19 45.71
CA GLU A 122 -20.77 54.50 44.60
C GLU A 122 -19.87 54.43 43.35
N ARG A 123 -19.18 55.52 42.98
CA ARG A 123 -18.21 55.49 41.87
C ARG A 123 -17.02 54.59 42.14
N GLN A 124 -16.48 54.61 43.37
CA GLN A 124 -15.39 53.72 43.75
C GLN A 124 -15.82 52.25 43.73
N LYS A 125 -17.03 51.95 44.23
CA LYS A 125 -17.62 50.62 44.15
C LYS A 125 -17.83 50.19 42.71
N ALA A 126 -18.40 51.05 41.86
CA ALA A 126 -18.59 50.77 40.44
C ALA A 126 -17.27 50.51 39.72
N LYS A 127 -16.23 51.32 40.00
CA LYS A 127 -14.89 51.12 39.46
C LYS A 127 -14.26 49.80 39.92
N MET A 128 -14.42 49.43 41.18
CA MET A 128 -13.88 48.17 41.71
C MET A 128 -14.61 46.96 41.10
N THR A 129 -15.93 47.06 40.91
CA THR A 129 -16.74 46.05 40.23
C THR A 129 -16.36 45.92 38.75
N ASP A 130 -16.18 47.02 38.03
CA ASP A 130 -15.74 47.02 36.62
C ASP A 130 -14.34 46.39 36.45
N MET A 131 -13.38 46.74 37.32
CA MET A 131 -12.07 46.08 37.31
C MET A 131 -12.15 44.59 37.64
N THR A 132 -13.04 44.18 38.55
CA THR A 132 -13.23 42.75 38.87
C THR A 132 -13.80 42.00 37.67
N GLN A 133 -14.79 42.59 36.98
CA GLN A 133 -15.37 42.02 35.77
C GLN A 133 -14.34 41.87 34.65
N GLN A 134 -13.46 42.86 34.45
CA GLN A 134 -12.37 42.78 33.47
C GLN A 134 -11.35 41.68 33.82
N LEU A 135 -11.04 41.48 35.11
CA LEU A 135 -10.17 40.39 35.55
C LEU A 135 -10.81 39.02 35.31
N ASP A 136 -12.11 38.88 35.56
CA ASP A 136 -12.85 37.64 35.34
C ASP A 136 -12.93 37.30 33.84
N GLU A 137 -13.21 38.31 32.99
CA GLU A 137 -13.25 38.16 31.53
C GLU A 137 -11.88 37.75 30.96
N MET A 138 -10.81 38.45 31.36
CA MET A 138 -9.45 38.12 30.95
C MET A 138 -8.99 36.74 31.46
N THR A 139 -9.44 36.33 32.65
CA THR A 139 -9.16 34.99 33.19
C THR A 139 -9.89 33.90 32.39
N ALA A 140 -11.13 34.15 31.97
CA ALA A 140 -11.90 33.25 31.12
C ALA A 140 -11.24 33.10 29.74
N ASP A 141 -10.79 34.19 29.13
CA ASP A 141 -10.08 34.18 27.85
C ASP A 141 -8.74 33.43 27.93
N LEU A 142 -7.96 33.65 28.99
CA LEU A 142 -6.71 32.91 29.21
C LEU A 142 -6.96 31.40 29.39
N SER A 143 -8.05 31.03 30.07
CA SER A 143 -8.45 29.63 30.19
C SER A 143 -8.81 29.03 28.83
N LYS A 144 -9.63 29.73 28.04
CA LYS A 144 -10.01 29.33 26.69
C LYS A 144 -8.78 29.15 25.79
N LEU A 145 -7.90 30.15 25.73
CA LEU A 145 -6.68 30.09 24.95
C LEU A 145 -5.74 28.95 25.39
N ARG A 146 -5.67 28.63 26.68
CA ARG A 146 -4.91 27.47 27.16
C ARG A 146 -5.49 26.15 26.65
N THR A 147 -6.81 25.99 26.66
CA THR A 147 -7.45 24.79 26.12
C THR A 147 -7.25 24.64 24.62
N GLU A 148 -7.39 25.73 23.85
CA GLU A 148 -7.15 25.75 22.41
C GLU A 148 -5.68 25.47 22.09
N ASN A 149 -4.74 26.07 22.82
CA ASN A 149 -3.30 25.82 22.65
C ASN A 149 -2.95 24.35 22.93
N SER A 150 -3.52 23.76 23.99
CA SER A 150 -3.34 22.34 24.29
C SER A 150 -3.91 21.44 23.19
N ALA A 151 -5.07 21.78 22.64
CA ALA A 151 -5.68 21.03 21.53
C ALA A 151 -4.83 21.11 20.26
N LEU A 152 -4.32 22.30 19.92
CA LEU A 152 -3.43 22.52 18.77
C LEU A 152 -2.10 21.78 18.94
N LYS A 153 -1.50 21.77 20.14
CA LYS A 153 -0.30 20.98 20.43
C LYS A 153 -0.53 19.49 20.24
N ASN A 154 -1.67 18.97 20.69
CA ASN A 154 -2.02 17.56 20.50
C ASN A 154 -2.20 17.24 19.00
N ARG A 155 -2.90 18.10 18.25
CA ARG A 155 -3.06 17.96 16.79
C ARG A 155 -1.70 17.97 16.07
N ASN A 156 -0.81 18.90 16.40
CA ASN A 156 0.53 18.96 15.81
C ASN A 156 1.34 17.71 16.13
N SER A 157 1.30 17.22 17.38
CA SER A 157 1.99 15.98 17.75
C SER A 157 1.49 14.76 16.95
N ILE A 158 0.19 14.68 16.64
CA ILE A 158 -0.36 13.62 15.78
C ILE A 158 0.16 13.76 14.35
N LEU A 159 0.15 14.98 13.80
CA LEU A 159 0.64 15.23 12.44
C LEU A 159 2.13 14.92 12.29
N GLU A 160 2.96 15.27 13.29
CA GLU A 160 4.38 14.90 13.33
C GLU A 160 4.58 13.38 13.30
N LYS A 161 3.78 12.62 14.04
CA LYS A 161 3.83 11.14 14.01
C LYS A 161 3.38 10.56 12.68
N VAL A 162 2.35 11.13 12.05
CA VAL A 162 1.87 10.72 10.72
C VAL A 162 2.93 10.99 9.65
N LEU A 163 3.62 12.14 9.73
CA LEU A 163 4.75 12.45 8.86
C LEU A 163 5.89 11.44 9.05
N ALA A 164 6.30 11.16 10.29
CA ALA A 164 7.34 10.16 10.55
C ALA A 164 6.99 8.76 10.02
N LEU A 165 5.71 8.35 10.12
CA LEU A 165 5.24 7.08 9.56
C LEU A 165 5.26 7.08 8.02
N ARG A 166 4.89 8.21 7.40
CA ARG A 166 4.96 8.38 5.95
C ARG A 166 6.41 8.33 5.47
N ASP A 167 7.33 8.99 6.16
CA ASP A 167 8.76 8.98 5.83
C ASP A 167 9.37 7.59 5.95
N GLU A 168 9.02 6.84 7.01
CA GLU A 168 9.47 5.45 7.14
C GLU A 168 8.88 4.56 6.04
N HIS A 169 7.62 4.75 5.66
CA HIS A 169 7.02 4.01 4.54
C HIS A 169 7.70 4.33 3.21
N ILE A 170 8.00 5.61 2.95
CA ILE A 170 8.78 6.02 1.77
C ILE A 170 10.16 5.36 1.79
N ARG A 171 10.83 5.33 2.95
CA ARG A 171 12.15 4.70 3.12
C ARG A 171 12.09 3.20 2.83
N VAL A 172 11.10 2.48 3.36
CA VAL A 172 10.89 1.05 3.09
C VAL A 172 10.67 0.80 1.60
N LEU A 173 9.82 1.60 0.94
CA LEU A 173 9.58 1.48 -0.50
C LEU A 173 10.86 1.77 -1.32
N GLN A 174 11.66 2.76 -0.90
CA GLN A 174 12.95 3.06 -1.54
C GLN A 174 13.98 1.94 -1.34
N ASP A 175 14.04 1.35 -0.15
CA ASP A 175 14.94 0.23 0.15
C ASP A 175 14.54 -1.03 -0.65
N GLU A 176 13.24 -1.33 -0.74
CA GLU A 176 12.71 -2.42 -1.57
C GLU A 176 13.02 -2.20 -3.06
N GLN A 177 12.87 -0.97 -3.54
CA GLN A 177 13.21 -0.63 -4.92
C GLN A 177 14.70 -0.77 -5.20
N HIS A 178 15.57 -0.38 -4.26
CA HIS A 178 17.02 -0.55 -4.41
C HIS A 178 17.44 -2.04 -4.44
N VAL A 179 16.79 -2.91 -3.64
CA VAL A 179 17.02 -4.36 -3.69
C VAL A 179 16.59 -4.94 -5.04
N PHE A 180 15.47 -4.46 -5.60
CA PHE A 180 14.96 -4.90 -6.90
C PHE A 180 15.84 -4.41 -8.06
N ASP A 181 16.33 -3.17 -8.00
CA ASP A 181 17.27 -2.60 -8.97
C ASP A 181 18.61 -3.35 -8.96
N LEU A 182 19.12 -3.78 -7.78
CA LEU A 182 20.30 -4.64 -7.72
C LEU A 182 20.08 -6.00 -8.41
N GLY A 183 18.88 -6.59 -8.26
CA GLY A 183 18.50 -7.81 -8.96
C GLY A 183 18.37 -7.63 -10.48
N SER A 184 17.78 -6.52 -10.90
CA SER A 184 17.63 -6.15 -12.32
C SER A 184 18.99 -5.89 -12.98
N HIS A 185 19.89 -5.19 -12.30
CA HIS A 185 21.24 -4.87 -12.79
C HIS A 185 22.12 -6.13 -12.93
N TYR A 186 21.92 -7.13 -12.06
CA TYR A 186 22.60 -8.44 -12.18
C TYR A 186 22.13 -9.22 -13.42
N LEU A 187 20.82 -9.20 -13.70
CA LEU A 187 20.24 -9.85 -14.88
C LEU A 187 20.61 -9.14 -16.18
N GLN A 188 20.65 -7.81 -16.18
CA GLN A 188 21.06 -7.03 -17.35
C GLN A 188 22.55 -7.23 -17.68
N GLN A 189 23.41 -7.35 -16.67
CA GLN A 189 24.82 -7.67 -16.88
C GLN A 189 25.01 -9.06 -17.52
N GLN A 190 24.13 -10.02 -17.21
CA GLN A 190 24.11 -11.34 -17.84
C GLN A 190 23.60 -11.29 -19.30
N ALA A 191 22.55 -10.51 -19.57
CA ALA A 191 21.97 -10.36 -20.91
C ALA A 191 22.90 -9.60 -21.88
N ILE A 192 23.58 -8.55 -21.42
CA ILE A 192 24.58 -7.82 -22.22
C ILE A 192 25.79 -8.72 -22.53
N GLY A 193 26.19 -9.58 -21.59
CA GLY A 193 27.22 -10.61 -21.82
C GLY A 193 26.83 -11.61 -22.92
N ALA A 194 25.57 -12.02 -23.00
CA ALA A 194 25.07 -12.92 -24.03
C ALA A 194 24.89 -12.23 -25.40
N ALA A 195 24.34 -11.01 -25.42
CA ALA A 195 24.11 -10.26 -26.66
C ALA A 195 25.42 -9.81 -27.34
N SER A 196 26.47 -9.55 -26.56
CA SER A 196 27.79 -9.20 -27.11
C SER A 196 28.47 -10.36 -27.86
N GLN A 197 28.05 -11.63 -27.68
CA GLN A 197 28.54 -12.75 -28.49
C GLN A 197 27.79 -12.90 -29.83
N GLN A 198 26.56 -12.38 -29.94
CA GLN A 198 25.70 -12.60 -31.11
C GLN A 198 25.84 -11.50 -32.17
N LYS A 199 26.29 -10.29 -31.79
CA LYS A 199 26.42 -9.13 -32.69
C LYS A 199 27.58 -9.21 -33.71
N MET A 200 28.44 -10.23 -33.64
CA MET A 200 29.55 -10.41 -34.60
C MET A 200 29.15 -11.15 -35.89
N LEU A 201 27.92 -11.66 -36.03
CA LEU A 201 27.58 -12.60 -37.12
C LEU A 201 26.51 -12.15 -38.12
N THR A 202 25.92 -10.96 -37.99
CA THR A 202 24.78 -10.57 -38.84
C THR A 202 24.83 -9.09 -39.25
N ASP A 203 25.70 -8.77 -40.20
CA ASP A 203 25.62 -7.52 -40.97
C ASP A 203 25.51 -7.91 -42.45
N GLY A 204 24.30 -7.80 -43.00
CA GLY A 204 23.97 -8.27 -44.35
C GLY A 204 22.48 -8.09 -44.63
N GLY A 205 22.13 -6.90 -45.10
CA GLY A 205 20.74 -6.47 -45.29
C GLY A 205 20.01 -7.11 -46.47
N ALA A 206 18.68 -7.11 -46.37
CA ALA A 206 17.75 -7.01 -47.50
C ALA A 206 16.34 -6.71 -46.98
N SER A 207 15.74 -5.62 -47.48
CA SER A 207 14.35 -5.25 -47.26
C SER A 207 13.41 -6.09 -48.13
N VAL A 208 12.38 -6.70 -47.54
CA VAL A 208 11.25 -7.26 -48.28
C VAL A 208 9.94 -6.82 -47.62
N GLN A 209 9.18 -5.99 -48.34
CA GLN A 209 7.78 -5.73 -48.09
C GLN A 209 6.96 -6.94 -48.56
N ALA A 210 6.15 -7.53 -47.66
CA ALA A 210 5.14 -8.51 -48.05
C ALA A 210 3.83 -8.24 -47.29
N VAL A 211 2.84 -7.83 -48.08
CA VAL A 211 1.42 -7.65 -47.74
C VAL A 211 0.75 -9.04 -47.74
N THR A 212 0.18 -9.47 -46.61
CA THR A 212 -0.89 -10.48 -46.60
C THR A 212 -1.94 -10.17 -45.52
N ASN A 213 -3.20 -10.36 -45.88
CA ASN A 213 -4.38 -10.21 -45.04
C ASN A 213 -4.36 -11.22 -43.88
N SER A 214 -4.19 -10.74 -42.65
CA SER A 214 -4.47 -11.47 -41.41
C SER A 214 -5.08 -10.49 -40.42
N THR A 215 -6.40 -10.51 -40.32
CA THR A 215 -7.21 -9.53 -39.59
C THR A 215 -7.11 -9.61 -38.06
N ASN A 216 -6.20 -10.37 -37.46
CA ASN A 216 -6.24 -10.62 -36.01
C ASN A 216 -4.90 -10.57 -35.24
N LEU A 217 -3.78 -10.14 -35.84
CA LEU A 217 -2.48 -10.17 -35.13
C LEU A 217 -1.75 -8.82 -35.13
N ALA A 218 -2.50 -7.74 -34.92
CA ALA A 218 -1.98 -6.41 -34.61
C ALA A 218 -2.48 -5.92 -33.24
N LEU A 219 -2.55 -6.81 -32.24
CA LEU A 219 -2.48 -6.44 -30.82
C LEU A 219 -1.02 -6.21 -30.44
N ALA A 220 -0.31 -5.39 -31.21
CA ALA A 220 1.06 -4.98 -30.95
C ALA A 220 1.03 -3.92 -29.84
N LEU A 221 1.61 -4.23 -28.68
CA LEU A 221 1.30 -3.62 -27.38
C LEU A 221 -0.21 -3.62 -27.17
N THR A 222 -0.72 -4.55 -26.36
CA THR A 222 -2.11 -4.47 -25.94
C THR A 222 -2.30 -3.04 -25.42
N ASP A 223 -3.14 -2.26 -26.11
CA ASP A 223 -3.44 -0.91 -25.67
C ASP A 223 -3.83 -1.05 -24.20
N ILE A 224 -3.05 -0.46 -23.29
CA ILE A 224 -3.27 -0.61 -21.85
C ILE A 224 -4.74 -0.26 -21.54
N ASN A 225 -5.35 0.62 -22.33
CA ASN A 225 -6.76 0.96 -22.26
C ASN A 225 -7.71 -0.19 -22.62
N ALA A 226 -7.34 -1.05 -23.58
CA ALA A 226 -8.08 -2.26 -23.91
C ALA A 226 -8.07 -3.26 -22.74
N VAL A 227 -6.91 -3.49 -22.10
CA VAL A 227 -6.85 -4.39 -20.92
C VAL A 227 -7.61 -3.77 -19.74
N LYS A 228 -7.47 -2.45 -19.51
CA LYS A 228 -8.17 -1.69 -18.44
C LYS A 228 -9.70 -1.83 -18.45
N THR A 229 -10.27 -2.15 -19.60
CA THR A 229 -11.74 -2.25 -19.79
C THR A 229 -12.17 -3.67 -20.12
N MET A 230 -11.26 -4.65 -20.11
CA MET A 230 -11.52 -6.01 -20.52
C MET A 230 -12.33 -6.78 -19.45
N PRO A 231 -13.54 -7.26 -19.74
CA PRO A 231 -14.29 -8.10 -18.82
C PRO A 231 -13.64 -9.48 -18.68
N ALA A 232 -13.91 -10.17 -17.57
CA ALA A 232 -13.31 -11.48 -17.27
C ALA A 232 -13.57 -12.52 -18.37
N GLU A 233 -14.75 -12.49 -18.98
CA GLU A 233 -15.18 -13.40 -20.05
C GLU A 233 -14.36 -13.16 -21.33
N ALA A 234 -13.98 -11.91 -21.62
CA ALA A 234 -13.11 -11.59 -22.74
C ALA A 234 -11.69 -12.09 -22.51
N VAL A 235 -11.15 -11.97 -21.28
CA VAL A 235 -9.85 -12.55 -20.90
C VAL A 235 -9.86 -14.07 -21.11
N ILE A 236 -10.91 -14.75 -20.65
CA ILE A 236 -11.07 -16.20 -20.80
C ILE A 236 -11.14 -16.60 -22.28
N ASN A 237 -11.94 -15.91 -23.08
CA ASN A 237 -12.06 -16.21 -24.51
C ASN A 237 -10.74 -15.98 -25.26
N HIS A 238 -10.06 -14.87 -24.96
CA HIS A 238 -8.74 -14.59 -25.51
C HIS A 238 -7.72 -15.68 -25.16
N TRP A 239 -7.72 -16.16 -23.92
CA TRP A 239 -6.87 -17.28 -23.51
C TRP A 239 -7.19 -18.59 -24.27
N LYS A 240 -8.47 -18.89 -24.54
CA LYS A 240 -8.84 -20.07 -25.36
C LYS A 240 -8.34 -19.97 -26.79
N GLU A 241 -8.40 -18.77 -27.38
CA GLU A 241 -7.87 -18.51 -28.72
C GLU A 241 -6.35 -18.71 -28.75
N LEU A 242 -5.67 -18.18 -27.74
CA LEU A 242 -4.23 -18.31 -27.56
C LEU A 242 -3.78 -19.77 -27.42
N VAL A 243 -4.49 -20.57 -26.62
CA VAL A 243 -4.22 -22.02 -26.49
C VAL A 243 -4.33 -22.71 -27.85
N ARG A 244 -5.35 -22.36 -28.65
CA ARG A 244 -5.55 -22.95 -29.99
C ARG A 244 -4.44 -22.55 -30.95
N GLU A 245 -4.06 -21.28 -30.96
CA GLU A 245 -2.99 -20.75 -31.79
C GLU A 245 -1.64 -21.39 -31.46
N LEU A 246 -1.27 -21.45 -30.18
CA LEU A 246 -0.06 -22.14 -29.73
C LEU A 246 -0.07 -23.62 -30.08
N GLY A 247 -1.23 -24.29 -30.01
CA GLY A 247 -1.39 -25.68 -30.42
C GLY A 247 -1.01 -25.90 -31.89
N ASN A 248 -1.48 -25.03 -32.78
CA ASN A 248 -1.16 -25.10 -34.21
C ASN A 248 0.33 -24.84 -34.47
N LEU A 249 0.90 -23.81 -33.84
CA LEU A 249 2.31 -23.46 -34.00
C LEU A 249 3.24 -24.55 -33.47
N LEU A 250 2.88 -25.22 -32.38
CA LEU A 250 3.63 -26.38 -31.87
C LEU A 250 3.68 -27.52 -32.88
N VAL A 251 2.57 -27.83 -33.56
CA VAL A 251 2.52 -28.87 -34.59
C VAL A 251 3.45 -28.53 -35.77
N GLU A 252 3.51 -27.26 -36.18
CA GLU A 252 4.40 -26.81 -37.26
C GLU A 252 5.88 -26.89 -36.86
N VAL A 253 6.22 -26.46 -35.64
CA VAL A 253 7.58 -26.51 -35.09
C VAL A 253 8.04 -27.96 -34.95
N GLU A 254 7.22 -28.84 -34.38
CA GLU A 254 7.56 -30.26 -34.14
C GLU A 254 7.50 -31.10 -35.42
N GLY A 255 6.66 -30.74 -36.40
CA GLY A 255 6.56 -31.40 -37.69
C GLY A 255 7.72 -31.12 -38.65
N SER A 256 8.59 -30.15 -38.31
CA SER A 256 9.75 -29.76 -39.12
C SER A 256 11.03 -30.31 -38.47
N PRO A 257 11.52 -31.51 -38.89
CA PRO A 257 12.64 -32.18 -38.20
C PRO A 257 13.99 -31.47 -38.37
N ASN A 258 14.13 -30.64 -39.41
CA ASN A 258 15.34 -29.88 -39.64
C ASN A 258 15.21 -28.48 -39.04
N ILE A 259 16.00 -28.20 -38.00
CA ILE A 259 16.06 -26.90 -37.33
C ILE A 259 16.51 -25.79 -38.29
N GLU A 260 17.28 -26.14 -39.32
CA GLU A 260 17.74 -25.22 -40.37
C GLU A 260 16.70 -24.95 -41.46
N ASP A 261 15.54 -25.64 -41.45
CA ASP A 261 14.45 -25.34 -42.41
C ASP A 261 13.91 -23.92 -42.13
N PRO A 262 13.87 -23.02 -43.12
CA PRO A 262 13.29 -21.68 -42.97
C PRO A 262 11.87 -21.69 -42.38
N ARG A 263 11.09 -22.75 -42.63
CA ARG A 263 9.75 -22.93 -42.05
C ARG A 263 9.78 -23.17 -40.55
N HIS A 264 10.73 -23.97 -40.05
CA HIS A 264 10.90 -24.20 -38.62
C HIS A 264 11.23 -22.88 -37.91
N LYS A 265 12.16 -22.09 -38.47
CA LYS A 265 12.53 -20.78 -37.94
C LYS A 265 11.35 -19.81 -37.93
N ALA A 266 10.60 -19.72 -39.02
CA ALA A 266 9.42 -18.85 -39.11
C ALA A 266 8.32 -19.24 -38.10
N ALA A 267 8.08 -20.55 -37.93
CA ALA A 267 7.12 -21.06 -36.95
C ALA A 267 7.58 -20.76 -35.50
N MET A 268 8.88 -20.94 -35.21
CA MET A 268 9.47 -20.59 -33.91
C MET A 268 9.38 -19.10 -33.61
N ASP A 269 9.69 -18.23 -34.59
CA ASP A 269 9.58 -16.77 -34.46
C ASP A 269 8.12 -16.33 -34.20
N SER A 270 7.17 -17.06 -34.78
CA SER A 270 5.74 -16.82 -34.56
C SER A 270 5.30 -17.31 -33.17
N LEU A 271 5.78 -18.49 -32.75
CA LEU A 271 5.56 -19.04 -31.41
C LEU A 271 6.05 -18.09 -30.32
N CYS A 272 7.28 -17.58 -30.44
CA CYS A 272 7.83 -16.62 -29.49
C CYS A 272 6.98 -15.34 -29.41
N ARG A 273 6.57 -14.79 -30.56
CA ARG A 273 5.72 -13.59 -30.59
C ARG A 273 4.37 -13.80 -29.91
N VAL A 274 3.71 -14.94 -30.15
CA VAL A 274 2.43 -15.27 -29.49
C VAL A 274 2.63 -15.46 -27.99
N LEU A 275 3.72 -16.10 -27.56
CA LEU A 275 4.05 -16.27 -26.13
C LEU A 275 4.35 -14.95 -25.43
N ASP A 276 5.06 -14.02 -26.08
CA ASP A 276 5.35 -12.71 -25.53
C ASP A 276 4.06 -11.89 -25.33
N ASN A 277 3.17 -11.91 -26.32
CA ASN A 277 1.83 -11.33 -26.21
C ASN A 277 1.01 -11.99 -25.07
N ALA A 278 1.03 -13.32 -25.00
CA ALA A 278 0.37 -14.07 -23.91
C ALA A 278 0.85 -13.59 -22.53
N GLY A 279 2.17 -13.45 -22.38
CA GLY A 279 2.82 -13.01 -21.16
C GLY A 279 2.45 -11.57 -20.79
N GLU A 280 2.43 -10.66 -21.77
CA GLU A 280 2.04 -9.27 -21.60
C GLU A 280 0.58 -9.15 -21.13
N VAL A 281 -0.36 -9.80 -21.82
CA VAL A 281 -1.79 -9.78 -21.46
C VAL A 281 -2.02 -10.38 -20.07
N CYS A 282 -1.39 -11.51 -19.75
CA CYS A 282 -1.51 -12.12 -18.42
C CYS A 282 -0.94 -11.22 -17.32
N MET A 283 0.21 -10.59 -17.57
CA MET A 283 0.86 -9.69 -16.61
C MET A 283 0.01 -8.42 -16.40
N LEU A 284 -0.40 -7.74 -17.47
CA LEU A 284 -1.25 -6.56 -17.40
C LEU A 284 -2.59 -6.87 -16.72
N THR A 285 -3.22 -8.01 -17.04
CA THR A 285 -4.45 -8.45 -16.37
C THR A 285 -4.21 -8.73 -14.88
N GLY A 286 -3.09 -9.39 -14.53
CA GLY A 286 -2.72 -9.67 -13.15
C GLY A 286 -2.46 -8.41 -12.31
N VAL A 287 -1.98 -7.33 -12.92
CA VAL A 287 -1.71 -6.05 -12.26
C VAL A 287 -2.97 -5.17 -12.19
N LEU A 288 -3.66 -4.99 -13.32
CA LEU A 288 -4.79 -4.05 -13.45
C LEU A 288 -6.11 -4.65 -12.95
N HIS A 289 -6.30 -5.95 -13.13
CA HIS A 289 -7.53 -6.67 -12.84
C HIS A 289 -7.27 -8.03 -12.16
N PRO A 290 -6.71 -8.04 -10.93
CA PRO A 290 -6.37 -9.29 -10.24
C PRO A 290 -7.56 -10.24 -10.14
N THR A 291 -8.78 -9.74 -9.90
CA THR A 291 -10.01 -10.56 -9.89
C THR A 291 -10.28 -11.27 -11.22
N ASN A 292 -9.99 -10.63 -12.37
CA ASN A 292 -10.16 -11.26 -13.68
C ASN A 292 -9.12 -12.37 -13.89
N MET A 293 -7.88 -12.15 -13.47
CA MET A 293 -6.83 -13.16 -13.52
C MET A 293 -7.18 -14.37 -12.63
N GLN A 294 -7.69 -14.13 -11.42
CA GLN A 294 -8.15 -15.19 -10.53
C GLN A 294 -9.31 -15.99 -11.14
N ARG A 295 -10.25 -15.32 -11.83
CA ARG A 295 -11.32 -16.00 -12.57
C ARG A 295 -10.77 -16.86 -13.71
N LEU A 296 -9.76 -16.38 -14.45
CA LEU A 296 -9.10 -17.18 -15.48
C LEU A 296 -8.46 -18.43 -14.89
N ILE A 297 -7.73 -18.30 -13.78
CA ILE A 297 -7.06 -19.42 -13.09
C ILE A 297 -8.08 -20.44 -12.57
N ALA A 298 -9.18 -19.97 -11.98
CA ALA A 298 -10.22 -20.83 -11.42
C ALA A 298 -11.19 -21.42 -12.47
N ALA A 299 -11.22 -20.88 -13.69
CA ALA A 299 -12.15 -21.31 -14.72
C ALA A 299 -11.76 -22.69 -15.28
N THR A 300 -12.78 -23.54 -15.47
CA THR A 300 -12.66 -24.63 -16.43
C THR A 300 -12.99 -24.06 -17.80
N LEU A 301 -12.01 -24.07 -18.71
CA LEU A 301 -12.06 -23.40 -20.00
C LEU A 301 -12.83 -24.21 -21.06
N ASP A 302 -13.23 -25.45 -20.76
CA ASP A 302 -14.14 -26.21 -21.60
C ASP A 302 -15.61 -25.99 -21.20
N ASP A 303 -16.53 -26.52 -22.00
CA ASP A 303 -17.97 -26.47 -21.69
C ASP A 303 -18.38 -27.49 -20.61
N GLY A 304 -17.48 -27.83 -19.67
CA GLY A 304 -17.70 -28.83 -18.62
C GLY A 304 -17.70 -30.29 -19.11
N ARG A 305 -17.16 -30.53 -20.31
CA ARG A 305 -17.25 -31.85 -20.97
C ARG A 305 -16.16 -32.83 -20.56
N SER A 306 -15.01 -32.35 -20.10
CA SER A 306 -13.87 -33.21 -19.78
C SER A 306 -14.09 -34.06 -18.52
N GLY A 307 -14.95 -33.62 -17.60
CA GLY A 307 -15.08 -34.23 -16.27
C GLY A 307 -13.79 -34.18 -15.44
N ALA A 308 -12.76 -33.50 -15.95
CA ALA A 308 -11.47 -33.35 -15.31
C ALA A 308 -11.61 -32.40 -14.12
N LYS A 309 -10.82 -32.65 -13.08
CA LYS A 309 -10.70 -31.74 -11.94
C LYS A 309 -9.32 -31.11 -11.93
N ALA A 310 -9.24 -29.89 -11.43
CA ALA A 310 -7.97 -29.17 -11.33
C ALA A 310 -6.99 -29.84 -10.35
N ASP A 311 -7.47 -30.60 -9.38
CA ASP A 311 -6.69 -31.31 -8.35
C ASP A 311 -6.17 -32.70 -8.79
N ASP A 312 -6.31 -33.05 -10.08
CA ASP A 312 -5.83 -34.31 -10.60
C ASP A 312 -4.29 -34.31 -10.74
N LYS A 313 -3.61 -34.79 -9.69
CA LYS A 313 -2.14 -34.94 -9.66
C LYS A 313 -1.59 -35.75 -10.85
N SER A 314 -2.35 -36.73 -11.35
CA SER A 314 -1.90 -37.56 -12.47
C SER A 314 -1.81 -36.76 -13.77
N ARG A 315 -2.70 -35.77 -13.93
CA ARG A 315 -2.72 -34.84 -15.04
C ARG A 315 -1.51 -33.93 -15.04
N TRP A 316 -1.20 -33.30 -13.90
CA TRP A 316 -0.02 -32.42 -13.79
C TRP A 316 1.29 -33.19 -13.94
N ALA A 317 1.36 -34.45 -13.50
CA ALA A 317 2.48 -35.33 -13.81
C ALA A 317 2.58 -35.66 -15.32
N SER A 318 1.46 -35.77 -16.04
CA SER A 318 1.46 -35.93 -17.49
C SER A 318 1.95 -34.67 -18.20
N VAL A 319 1.45 -33.49 -17.81
CA VAL A 319 1.88 -32.17 -18.32
C VAL A 319 3.40 -32.02 -18.12
N THR A 320 3.87 -32.28 -16.90
CA THR A 320 5.29 -32.20 -16.52
C THR A 320 6.19 -33.07 -17.40
N ARG A 321 5.78 -34.32 -17.68
CA ARG A 321 6.51 -35.21 -18.59
C ARG A 321 6.56 -34.68 -20.02
N ALA A 322 5.46 -34.08 -20.49
CA ALA A 322 5.40 -33.48 -21.84
C ALA A 322 6.33 -32.26 -21.99
N LEU A 323 6.65 -31.55 -20.91
CA LEU A 323 7.61 -30.43 -20.94
C LEU A 323 9.04 -30.88 -21.26
N GLN A 324 9.38 -32.16 -21.03
CA GLN A 324 10.72 -32.69 -21.29
C GLN A 324 11.83 -31.82 -20.66
N LEU A 325 11.63 -31.41 -19.40
CA LEU A 325 12.59 -30.59 -18.67
C LEU A 325 13.90 -31.35 -18.47
N ASN A 326 15.03 -30.67 -18.71
CA ASN A 326 16.33 -31.23 -18.41
C ASN A 326 16.60 -31.25 -16.89
N ASP A 327 17.61 -32.01 -16.43
CA ASP A 327 17.89 -32.17 -15.01
C ASP A 327 18.21 -30.85 -14.28
N ASP A 328 18.80 -29.88 -14.98
CA ASP A 328 19.11 -28.58 -14.41
C ASP A 328 17.84 -27.74 -14.19
N GLN A 329 16.98 -27.66 -15.20
CA GLN A 329 15.65 -27.04 -15.09
C GLN A 329 14.84 -27.68 -13.97
N LYS A 330 14.89 -29.01 -13.83
CA LYS A 330 14.20 -29.72 -12.74
C LYS A 330 14.75 -29.30 -11.37
N ARG A 331 16.07 -29.22 -11.18
CA ARG A 331 16.68 -28.75 -9.93
C ARG A 331 16.29 -27.30 -9.62
N GLN A 332 16.37 -26.41 -10.61
CA GLN A 332 15.98 -25.01 -10.45
C GLN A 332 14.51 -24.87 -10.05
N MET A 333 13.61 -25.65 -10.68
CA MET A 333 12.19 -25.59 -10.38
C MET A 333 11.87 -26.09 -8.97
N VAL A 334 12.54 -27.14 -8.48
CA VAL A 334 12.39 -27.60 -7.09
C VAL A 334 12.93 -26.58 -6.10
N ALA A 335 14.09 -25.98 -6.37
CA ALA A 335 14.65 -24.92 -5.52
C ALA A 335 13.71 -23.71 -5.44
N LEU A 336 13.16 -23.27 -6.57
CA LEU A 336 12.22 -22.16 -6.62
C LEU A 336 10.90 -22.49 -5.89
N ARG A 337 10.40 -23.73 -6.03
CA ARG A 337 9.25 -24.23 -5.25
C ARG A 337 9.49 -24.12 -3.75
N HIS A 338 10.66 -24.54 -3.27
CA HIS A 338 11.01 -24.45 -1.85
C HIS A 338 11.00 -23.00 -1.34
N ILE A 339 11.53 -22.07 -2.13
CA ILE A 339 11.51 -20.63 -1.82
C ILE A 339 10.06 -20.12 -1.75
N PHE A 340 9.24 -20.46 -2.75
CA PHE A 340 7.83 -20.08 -2.82
C PHE A 340 7.03 -20.60 -1.63
N VAL A 341 7.11 -21.90 -1.33
CA VAL A 341 6.39 -22.52 -0.20
C VAL A 341 6.77 -21.87 1.12
N ARG A 342 8.06 -21.60 1.33
CA ARG A 342 8.54 -20.92 2.55
C ARG A 342 7.99 -19.50 2.68
N ARG A 343 7.98 -18.72 1.58
CA ARG A 343 7.41 -17.37 1.58
C ARG A 343 5.91 -17.41 1.83
N MET A 344 5.19 -18.31 1.16
CA MET A 344 3.76 -18.49 1.34
C MET A 344 3.40 -18.91 2.78
N ALA A 345 4.21 -19.78 3.40
CA ALA A 345 4.01 -20.16 4.80
C ALA A 345 4.07 -18.95 5.76
N LYS A 346 4.98 -18.01 5.52
CA LYS A 346 5.06 -16.75 6.26
C LYS A 346 3.82 -15.88 6.03
N VAL A 347 3.40 -15.70 4.78
CA VAL A 347 2.19 -14.94 4.42
C VAL A 347 0.95 -15.50 5.13
N MET A 348 0.82 -16.82 5.16
CA MET A 348 -0.29 -17.50 5.84
C MET A 348 -0.23 -17.36 7.35
N GLU A 349 0.95 -17.39 7.96
CA GLU A 349 1.12 -17.13 9.39
C GLU A 349 0.75 -15.69 9.76
N ASP A 350 1.19 -14.72 8.97
CA ASP A 350 0.82 -13.32 9.15
C ASP A 350 -0.70 -13.14 9.01
N ARG A 351 -1.34 -13.82 8.05
CA ARG A 351 -2.81 -13.84 7.89
C ARG A 351 -3.51 -14.35 9.14
N ARG A 352 -3.07 -15.50 9.69
CA ARG A 352 -3.65 -16.05 10.92
C ARG A 352 -3.56 -15.06 12.07
N ARG A 353 -2.41 -14.39 12.22
CA ARG A 353 -2.20 -13.36 13.24
C ARG A 353 -3.14 -12.17 13.05
N ILE A 354 -3.32 -11.69 11.82
CA ILE A 354 -4.23 -10.59 11.49
C ILE A 354 -5.69 -10.96 11.80
N LEU A 355 -6.12 -12.15 11.39
CA LEU A 355 -7.46 -12.65 11.66
C LEU A 355 -7.71 -12.86 13.16
N SER A 356 -6.72 -13.33 13.90
CA SER A 356 -6.80 -13.44 15.37
C SER A 356 -6.96 -12.07 16.02
N LYS A 357 -6.24 -11.03 15.58
CA LYS A 357 -6.43 -9.65 16.04
C LYS A 357 -7.84 -9.14 15.74
N LEU A 358 -8.37 -9.41 14.55
CA LEU A 358 -9.71 -8.99 14.14
C LEU A 358 -10.79 -9.69 14.99
N GLN A 359 -10.63 -10.98 15.27
CA GLN A 359 -11.53 -11.75 16.16
C GLN A 359 -11.46 -11.28 17.62
N ALA A 360 -10.32 -10.76 18.07
CA ALA A 360 -10.14 -10.25 19.43
C ALA A 360 -10.80 -8.88 19.66
N VAL A 361 -11.19 -8.15 18.60
CA VAL A 361 -11.95 -6.90 18.73
C VAL A 361 -13.36 -7.23 19.20
N ALA A 362 -13.67 -6.91 20.45
CA ALA A 362 -15.03 -7.04 20.98
C ALA A 362 -15.90 -5.90 20.45
N ILE A 363 -16.97 -6.23 19.73
CA ILE A 363 -18.01 -5.25 19.39
C ILE A 363 -18.87 -5.06 20.64
N PRO A 364 -18.90 -3.86 21.26
CA PRO A 364 -19.69 -3.68 22.46
C PRO A 364 -21.20 -3.75 22.15
N ASP A 365 -21.92 -4.67 22.81
CA ASP A 365 -23.37 -4.85 22.65
C ASP A 365 -24.21 -3.66 23.15
N ARG A 366 -23.62 -2.75 23.93
CA ARG A 366 -24.27 -1.57 24.49
C ARG A 366 -23.46 -0.33 24.16
N MET A 367 -24.12 0.83 24.16
CA MET A 367 -23.44 2.14 24.08
C MET A 367 -22.45 2.31 25.24
N VAL A 368 -21.23 1.82 25.05
CA VAL A 368 -20.06 2.18 25.86
C VAL A 368 -19.70 3.63 25.51
N ALA A 369 -18.95 4.29 26.39
CA ALA A 369 -18.38 5.62 26.12
C ALA A 369 -17.81 5.68 24.69
N LEU A 370 -18.17 6.72 23.94
CA LEU A 370 -17.81 6.93 22.53
C LEU A 370 -16.32 6.65 22.23
N GLN A 371 -15.44 7.00 23.16
CA GLN A 371 -13.99 6.75 23.07
C GLN A 371 -13.64 5.26 22.94
N SER A 372 -14.36 4.36 23.63
CA SER A 372 -14.13 2.92 23.53
C SER A 372 -14.53 2.41 22.14
N VAL A 373 -15.67 2.87 21.61
CA VAL A 373 -16.14 2.49 20.28
C VAL A 373 -15.14 2.94 19.22
N ILE A 374 -14.69 4.20 19.28
CA ILE A 374 -13.67 4.74 18.35
C ILE A 374 -12.39 3.90 18.41
N THR A 375 -11.94 3.52 19.61
CA THR A 375 -10.71 2.74 19.78
C THR A 375 -10.83 1.35 19.14
N GLU A 376 -11.96 0.65 19.34
CA GLU A 376 -12.19 -0.66 18.71
C GLU A 376 -12.35 -0.54 17.20
N THR A 377 -13.04 0.49 16.69
CA THR A 377 -13.13 0.77 15.25
C THR A 377 -11.76 1.01 14.62
N LEU A 378 -10.86 1.73 15.30
CA LEU A 378 -9.49 1.94 14.81
C LEU A 378 -8.72 0.62 14.70
N LYS A 379 -8.84 -0.27 15.69
CA LYS A 379 -8.21 -1.61 15.63
C LYS A 379 -8.72 -2.44 14.45
N VAL A 380 -10.02 -2.41 14.17
CA VAL A 380 -10.61 -3.09 13.00
C VAL A 380 -10.05 -2.52 11.70
N ASN A 381 -9.95 -1.19 11.59
CA ASN A 381 -9.39 -0.54 10.42
C ASN A 381 -7.91 -0.90 10.21
N GLU A 382 -7.10 -0.88 11.26
CA GLU A 382 -5.68 -1.30 11.20
C GLU A 382 -5.54 -2.77 10.76
N ALA A 383 -6.34 -3.67 11.34
CA ALA A 383 -6.34 -5.08 10.96
C ALA A 383 -6.79 -5.29 9.50
N THR A 384 -7.77 -4.49 9.03
CA THR A 384 -8.25 -4.53 7.64
C THR A 384 -7.19 -4.06 6.65
N VAL A 385 -6.46 -2.97 6.97
CA VAL A 385 -5.33 -2.50 6.15
C VAL A 385 -4.23 -3.55 6.11
N ALA A 386 -3.88 -4.16 7.24
CA ALA A 386 -2.89 -5.23 7.31
C ALA A 386 -3.33 -6.47 6.50
N LEU A 387 -4.61 -6.84 6.53
CA LEU A 387 -5.16 -7.95 5.75
C LEU A 387 -5.06 -7.65 4.24
N LYS A 388 -5.38 -6.42 3.81
CA LYS A 388 -5.23 -5.99 2.42
C LYS A 388 -3.78 -6.10 1.94
N ALA A 389 -2.83 -5.61 2.74
CA ALA A 389 -1.40 -5.72 2.44
C ALA A 389 -0.93 -7.19 2.37
N ASN A 390 -1.41 -8.04 3.29
CA ASN A 390 -1.11 -9.47 3.29
C ASN A 390 -1.65 -10.21 2.04
N LEU A 391 -2.86 -9.87 1.59
CA LEU A 391 -3.44 -10.43 0.36
C LEU A 391 -2.67 -9.97 -0.89
N GLN A 392 -2.19 -8.72 -0.90
CA GLN A 392 -1.34 -8.22 -1.97
C GLN A 392 0.01 -8.94 -2.02
N GLU A 393 0.62 -9.19 -0.86
CA GLU A 393 1.87 -9.97 -0.76
C GLU A 393 1.68 -11.42 -1.23
N GLU A 394 0.55 -12.06 -0.91
CA GLU A 394 0.21 -13.38 -1.47
C GLU A 394 0.18 -13.35 -3.01
N HIS A 395 -0.53 -12.38 -3.58
CA HIS A 395 -0.64 -12.21 -5.04
C HIS A 395 0.71 -11.97 -5.70
N LEU A 396 1.53 -11.08 -5.15
CA LEU A 396 2.87 -10.79 -5.65
C LEU A 396 3.77 -12.03 -5.58
N CYS A 397 3.74 -12.77 -4.47
CA CYS A 397 4.49 -14.02 -4.32
C CYS A 397 4.11 -15.05 -5.39
N GLY A 398 2.82 -15.19 -5.70
CA GLY A 398 2.34 -16.06 -6.77
C GLY A 398 2.79 -15.62 -8.16
N MET A 399 2.61 -14.33 -8.47
CA MET A 399 3.01 -13.75 -9.76
C MET A 399 4.51 -13.83 -10.01
N GLU A 400 5.34 -13.57 -9.00
CA GLU A 400 6.79 -13.67 -9.09
C GLU A 400 7.23 -15.12 -9.34
N PHE A 401 6.63 -16.08 -8.63
CA PHE A 401 6.92 -17.50 -8.81
C PHE A 401 6.58 -17.96 -10.24
N ILE A 402 5.35 -17.71 -10.70
CA ILE A 402 4.88 -18.06 -12.05
C ILE A 402 5.75 -17.37 -13.10
N GLY A 403 5.95 -16.05 -12.95
CA GLY A 403 6.74 -15.25 -13.88
C GLY A 403 8.19 -15.72 -13.98
N THR A 404 8.81 -16.10 -12.86
CA THR A 404 10.19 -16.63 -12.84
C THR A 404 10.27 -17.96 -13.57
N VAL A 405 9.35 -18.90 -13.34
CA VAL A 405 9.36 -20.20 -14.06
C VAL A 405 9.20 -19.99 -15.56
N PHE A 406 8.22 -19.21 -15.99
CA PHE A 406 7.97 -18.96 -17.41
C PHE A 406 9.06 -18.12 -18.08
N LYS A 407 9.73 -17.20 -17.37
CA LYS A 407 10.78 -16.36 -17.99
C LYS A 407 12.14 -17.03 -18.00
N THR A 408 12.51 -17.74 -16.94
CA THR A 408 13.90 -18.18 -16.70
C THR A 408 14.10 -19.69 -16.85
N ILE A 409 13.11 -20.51 -16.51
CA ILE A 409 13.26 -21.97 -16.52
C ILE A 409 12.79 -22.55 -17.85
N PHE A 410 11.60 -22.16 -18.32
CA PHE A 410 11.02 -22.73 -19.54
C PHE A 410 11.59 -22.11 -20.82
N LEU A 411 11.96 -22.98 -21.77
CA LEU A 411 12.21 -22.62 -23.16
C LEU A 411 10.88 -22.31 -23.88
N PRO A 412 10.88 -21.56 -25.00
CA PRO A 412 9.65 -21.18 -25.71
C PRO A 412 8.71 -22.37 -26.02
N VAL A 413 9.25 -23.47 -26.57
CA VAL A 413 8.48 -24.70 -26.84
C VAL A 413 7.88 -25.28 -25.55
N GLN A 414 8.62 -25.24 -24.44
CA GLN A 414 8.14 -25.74 -23.15
C GLN A 414 7.02 -24.86 -22.59
N LYS A 415 7.11 -23.51 -22.72
CA LYS A 415 6.03 -22.59 -22.33
C LYS A 415 4.75 -22.90 -23.09
N ALA A 416 4.85 -23.05 -24.41
CA ALA A 416 3.72 -23.38 -25.26
C ALA A 416 3.13 -24.76 -24.90
N ARG A 417 3.96 -25.78 -24.68
CA ARG A 417 3.49 -27.10 -24.22
C ARG A 417 2.80 -27.00 -22.86
N ALA A 418 3.32 -26.22 -21.91
CA ALA A 418 2.67 -26.01 -20.62
C ALA A 418 1.27 -25.43 -20.82
N ILE A 419 1.11 -24.42 -21.67
CA ILE A 419 -0.19 -23.79 -21.96
C ILE A 419 -1.15 -24.77 -22.63
N VAL A 420 -0.72 -25.44 -23.69
CA VAL A 420 -1.58 -26.33 -24.50
C VAL A 420 -1.96 -27.60 -23.74
N GLN A 421 -1.00 -28.25 -23.08
CA GLN A 421 -1.26 -29.49 -22.33
C GLN A 421 -2.05 -29.23 -21.04
N SER A 422 -2.04 -27.99 -20.53
CA SER A 422 -2.84 -27.61 -19.38
C SER A 422 -4.31 -27.34 -19.71
N TYR A 423 -4.73 -27.33 -20.98
CA TYR A 423 -6.14 -27.21 -21.33
C TYR A 423 -6.97 -28.43 -20.84
N PRO A 424 -8.13 -28.25 -20.18
CA PRO A 424 -8.95 -27.04 -20.14
C PRO A 424 -8.73 -26.14 -18.91
N PHE A 425 -7.58 -26.20 -18.25
CA PHE A 425 -7.27 -25.35 -17.11
C PHE A 425 -6.18 -24.34 -17.47
N TYR A 426 -6.04 -23.29 -16.66
CA TYR A 426 -4.84 -22.47 -16.68
C TYR A 426 -3.64 -23.30 -16.18
N PRO A 427 -2.42 -23.10 -16.70
CA PRO A 427 -1.23 -23.81 -16.23
C PRO A 427 -0.98 -23.60 -14.73
N ASP A 428 -1.10 -24.67 -13.96
CA ASP A 428 -0.75 -24.65 -12.54
C ASP A 428 0.74 -24.95 -12.38
N VAL A 429 1.53 -23.87 -12.37
CA VAL A 429 2.98 -23.94 -12.24
C VAL A 429 3.39 -24.58 -10.92
N PHE A 430 2.60 -24.40 -9.87
CA PHE A 430 2.90 -24.97 -8.57
C PHE A 430 2.72 -26.49 -8.59
N GLU A 431 1.63 -27.00 -9.18
CA GLU A 431 1.42 -28.44 -9.34
C GLU A 431 2.44 -29.08 -10.29
N ILE A 432 2.85 -28.38 -11.36
CA ILE A 432 3.95 -28.80 -12.23
C ILE A 432 5.27 -28.91 -11.44
N ALA A 433 5.59 -27.90 -10.62
CA ALA A 433 6.78 -27.92 -9.78
C ALA A 433 6.73 -29.02 -8.71
N SER A 434 5.55 -29.27 -8.14
CA SER A 434 5.31 -30.34 -7.17
C SER A 434 5.46 -31.72 -7.81
N ALA A 435 5.00 -31.91 -9.05
CA ALA A 435 5.22 -33.13 -9.81
C ALA A 435 6.71 -33.37 -10.07
N VAL A 436 7.49 -32.32 -10.41
CA VAL A 436 8.96 -32.45 -10.54
C VAL A 436 9.64 -32.79 -9.22
N ALA A 437 9.22 -32.18 -8.11
CA ALA A 437 9.75 -32.53 -6.78
C ALA A 437 9.44 -33.99 -6.42
N ALA A 438 8.26 -34.48 -6.79
CA ALA A 438 7.86 -35.87 -6.59
C ALA A 438 8.68 -36.85 -7.46
N GLU A 439 8.89 -36.55 -8.75
CA GLU A 439 9.75 -37.36 -9.64
C GLU A 439 11.18 -37.50 -9.10
N ARG A 440 11.67 -36.49 -8.38
CA ARG A 440 13.00 -36.48 -7.76
C ARG A 440 13.07 -37.10 -6.37
N GLY A 441 11.93 -37.47 -5.78
CA GLY A 441 11.87 -37.94 -4.39
C GLY A 441 12.14 -36.85 -3.35
N GLU A 442 12.02 -35.57 -3.73
CA GLU A 442 12.30 -34.40 -2.90
C GLU A 442 11.02 -33.78 -2.28
N LEU A 443 9.83 -34.30 -2.61
CA LEU A 443 8.55 -33.73 -2.16
C LEU A 443 8.43 -33.59 -0.63
N ASN A 444 8.95 -34.56 0.11
CA ASN A 444 8.84 -34.68 1.57
C ASN A 444 10.12 -34.31 2.30
N GLN A 445 11.16 -33.79 1.62
CA GLN A 445 12.35 -33.37 2.35
C GLN A 445 11.94 -32.17 3.21
N PRO A 446 11.97 -32.29 4.57
CA PRO A 446 11.75 -31.13 5.41
C PRO A 446 12.77 -30.09 4.98
N LEU A 447 12.35 -28.83 4.84
CA LEU A 447 13.19 -27.69 4.50
C LEU A 447 14.29 -27.53 5.56
N ALA A 448 15.32 -28.36 5.53
CA ALA A 448 16.46 -28.37 6.45
C ALA A 448 17.42 -27.21 6.16
N LEU A 449 16.88 -26.07 5.74
CA LEU A 449 17.57 -24.84 5.38
C LEU A 449 17.75 -23.91 6.61
N GLU A 450 17.36 -24.35 7.80
CA GLU A 450 17.63 -23.64 9.07
C GLU A 450 19.13 -23.55 9.42
N GLY A 451 20.03 -24.24 8.70
CA GLY A 451 21.46 -24.22 8.99
C GLY A 451 22.29 -23.07 8.40
N ALA A 452 21.78 -22.31 7.42
CA ALA A 452 22.64 -21.42 6.62
C ALA A 452 22.51 -19.90 6.92
N PHE A 453 21.43 -19.47 7.56
CA PHE A 453 21.28 -18.08 8.01
C PHE A 453 21.37 -18.06 9.53
N GLY A 454 22.58 -17.80 10.02
CA GLY A 454 22.95 -17.91 11.43
C GLY A 454 21.96 -17.24 12.36
N SER A 455 21.45 -18.02 13.31
CA SER A 455 20.95 -17.52 14.58
C SER A 455 21.60 -18.34 15.69
N GLY A 456 22.16 -17.62 16.66
CA GLY A 456 22.82 -18.20 17.82
C GLY A 456 21.89 -19.11 18.63
N PRO A 457 22.46 -19.90 19.55
CA PRO A 457 21.74 -20.94 20.27
C PRO A 457 20.73 -20.30 21.22
N THR A 458 19.47 -20.25 20.83
CA THR A 458 18.36 -20.04 21.76
C THR A 458 17.76 -21.39 22.06
N THR A 459 18.33 -22.06 23.05
CA THR A 459 17.76 -23.28 23.65
C THR A 459 16.42 -22.92 24.30
N LEU A 460 15.31 -23.33 23.69
CA LEU A 460 14.02 -23.44 24.36
C LEU A 460 13.79 -24.91 24.76
N PRO A 461 13.47 -25.20 26.03
CA PRO A 461 13.15 -26.54 26.48
C PRO A 461 11.66 -26.81 26.27
N GLY A 462 11.32 -27.89 25.56
CA GLY A 462 9.96 -28.40 25.48
C GLY A 462 9.61 -28.97 24.12
N GLY A 463 9.98 -30.23 23.89
CA GLY A 463 9.54 -30.98 22.72
C GLY A 463 8.04 -31.25 22.80
N LEU A 464 7.29 -30.63 21.88
CA LEU A 464 5.98 -31.08 21.46
C LEU A 464 6.07 -31.35 19.96
N GLY A 465 5.80 -32.60 19.58
CA GLY A 465 5.85 -33.07 18.21
C GLY A 465 4.82 -32.33 17.34
N LEU A 466 5.18 -32.09 16.08
CA LEU A 466 4.36 -31.40 15.09
C LEU A 466 3.02 -32.10 14.77
N GLU A 467 2.77 -33.29 15.33
CA GLU A 467 1.57 -34.11 15.09
C GLU A 467 0.41 -33.82 16.06
N ASP A 468 0.64 -33.09 17.16
CA ASP A 468 -0.38 -32.81 18.19
C ASP A 468 -1.04 -31.41 18.08
N ILE A 469 -0.92 -30.74 16.93
CA ILE A 469 -1.61 -29.47 16.69
C ILE A 469 -2.99 -29.76 16.04
N PRO A 470 -4.12 -29.62 16.78
CA PRO A 470 -5.44 -29.73 16.18
C PRO A 470 -5.64 -28.57 15.18
N GLY A 471 -5.67 -28.90 13.89
CA GLY A 471 -5.91 -27.93 12.81
C GLY A 471 -5.00 -28.04 11.58
N VAL A 472 -3.93 -28.83 11.62
CA VAL A 472 -3.01 -28.99 10.46
C VAL A 472 -3.69 -29.73 9.29
N GLY A 473 -4.68 -30.58 9.56
CA GLY A 473 -5.51 -31.21 8.53
C GLY A 473 -6.41 -30.25 7.74
N SER A 474 -6.61 -29.01 8.23
CA SER A 474 -7.45 -28.00 7.58
C SER A 474 -6.69 -27.08 6.61
N LEU A 475 -5.38 -27.30 6.40
CA LEU A 475 -4.63 -26.63 5.33
C LEU A 475 -5.13 -27.02 3.92
N LEU A 476 -5.89 -28.12 3.83
CA LEU A 476 -6.46 -28.68 2.60
C LEU A 476 -7.89 -28.19 2.28
N GLU A 477 -8.43 -27.19 2.99
CA GLU A 477 -9.74 -26.58 2.69
C GLU A 477 -9.63 -25.10 2.31
N MET A 478 -8.58 -24.73 1.55
CA MET A 478 -8.48 -23.42 0.92
C MET A 478 -9.36 -23.33 -0.35
N PRO A 479 -9.83 -22.13 -0.72
CA PRO A 479 -10.44 -21.87 -2.04
C PRO A 479 -9.52 -22.38 -3.14
N THR A 480 -10.08 -23.10 -4.10
CA THR A 480 -9.37 -23.81 -5.19
C THR A 480 -8.48 -22.93 -6.06
N ALA A 481 -8.62 -21.60 -6.01
CA ALA A 481 -7.88 -20.69 -6.87
C ALA A 481 -6.38 -20.60 -6.55
N PHE A 482 -5.92 -20.93 -5.33
CA PHE A 482 -4.50 -20.89 -4.95
C PHE A 482 -4.17 -21.90 -3.83
N ARG A 483 -4.49 -23.18 -4.02
CA ARG A 483 -3.90 -24.23 -3.16
C ARG A 483 -2.43 -24.42 -3.55
N PRO A 484 -1.47 -24.33 -2.61
CA PRO A 484 -0.22 -25.07 -2.72
C PRO A 484 -0.42 -26.56 -2.37
#